data_AF-A0A0N4ZHV3-F1
#
_entry.id   AF-A0A0N4ZHV3-F1
#
_cell.length_a   1.000
_cell.length_b   1.000
_cell.length_c   1.000
_cell.angle_alpha   90.00
_cell.angle_beta   90.00
_cell.angle_gamma   90.00
#
_symmetry.space_group_name_H-M   'P 1'
#
loop_
_entity.id
_entity.type
_entity.pdbx_description
1 polymer ?
#
loop_
_entity_poly.entity_id
_entity_poly.type
_entity_poly.pdbx_seq_one_letter_code
_entity_poly.pdbx_strand_id
1 'polypeptide(L)'
;MMSKRKSKKKLKSDDIDVMTHFDDLIKDLMYRMIEASKADIILNKENKPAPNKLMMLNEVKSMLLSKERYEQLIENGFFGCVAEWLSPLPSQDLPSIKIRTTLITILYDYYKDLDIATLKASRLGKKIAFLSNHPKEEYDNKKYARKLVRIWMRPIFLLELEEKERILKETKRNQAYDESVKRRRLSNEPTIESETSRARVPQYVARVYLQNPSSEVDVIQVPKCDSNSQYKKLSQKFQERIKKDKKNDSLIKVSIEGRKL
;
A
#
# COMPACT_ATOMS: atom_id res chain seq x y z
N MET A 1 13.67 -18.71 -62.35
CA MET A 1 12.74 -18.17 -61.31
C MET A 1 12.16 -19.32 -60.52
N MET A 2 12.49 -19.49 -59.23
CA MET A 2 11.62 -20.19 -58.28
C MET A 2 11.87 -19.64 -56.87
N SER A 3 10.97 -18.76 -56.43
CA SER A 3 10.97 -18.20 -55.08
C SER A 3 10.20 -19.14 -54.15
N LYS A 4 10.92 -19.83 -53.24
CA LYS A 4 10.32 -20.61 -52.16
C LYS A 4 9.66 -19.65 -51.16
N ARG A 5 8.33 -19.56 -51.22
CA ARG A 5 7.50 -18.86 -50.23
C ARG A 5 7.66 -19.52 -48.85
N LYS A 6 8.36 -18.84 -47.93
CA LYS A 6 8.50 -19.23 -46.53
C LYS A 6 7.13 -19.24 -45.83
N SER A 7 6.81 -20.37 -45.21
CA SER A 7 5.64 -20.64 -44.38
C SER A 7 5.62 -19.78 -43.11
N LYS A 8 4.78 -18.75 -43.07
CA LYS A 8 4.55 -17.88 -41.88
C LYS A 8 3.38 -18.32 -40.98
N LYS A 9 2.79 -19.50 -41.20
CA LYS A 9 1.55 -19.94 -40.50
C LYS A 9 1.72 -20.92 -39.33
N LYS A 10 2.92 -21.44 -39.04
CA LYS A 10 3.10 -22.44 -37.96
C LYS A 10 3.21 -21.87 -36.54
N LEU A 11 3.80 -20.69 -36.35
CA LEU A 11 4.10 -20.15 -35.02
C LEU A 11 2.87 -19.86 -34.13
N LYS A 12 1.71 -19.50 -34.71
CA LYS A 12 0.49 -19.23 -33.91
C LYS A 12 -0.20 -20.49 -33.41
N SER A 13 0.05 -21.65 -34.02
CA SER A 13 -0.60 -22.91 -33.61
C SER A 13 0.02 -23.46 -32.33
N ASP A 14 1.35 -23.36 -32.21
CA ASP A 14 2.09 -23.91 -31.09
C ASP A 14 1.79 -23.12 -29.80
N ASP A 15 1.65 -21.80 -29.88
CA ASP A 15 1.26 -20.97 -28.73
C ASP A 15 -0.14 -21.33 -28.20
N ILE A 16 -1.11 -21.59 -29.09
CA ILE A 16 -2.49 -21.97 -28.72
C ILE A 16 -2.51 -23.35 -28.03
N ASP A 17 -1.69 -24.28 -28.52
CA ASP A 17 -1.56 -25.62 -27.91
C ASP A 17 -0.94 -25.54 -26.51
N VAL A 18 0.06 -24.69 -26.33
CA VAL A 18 0.67 -24.41 -25.02
C VAL A 18 -0.33 -23.75 -24.05
N MET A 19 -1.11 -22.76 -24.49
CA MET A 19 -2.13 -22.13 -23.64
C MET A 19 -3.21 -23.16 -23.21
N THR A 20 -3.68 -23.98 -24.14
CA THR A 20 -4.67 -25.03 -23.86
C THR A 20 -4.13 -26.04 -22.84
N HIS A 21 -2.86 -26.41 -22.95
CA HIS A 21 -2.22 -27.31 -21.99
C HIS A 21 -2.19 -26.72 -20.57
N PHE A 22 -1.93 -25.41 -20.42
CA PHE A 22 -1.96 -24.76 -19.11
C PHE A 22 -3.38 -24.70 -18.53
N ASP A 23 -4.40 -24.46 -19.35
CA ASP A 23 -5.79 -24.48 -18.89
C ASP A 23 -6.18 -25.87 -18.35
N ASP A 24 -5.75 -26.93 -19.01
CA ASP A 24 -6.02 -28.30 -18.56
C ASP A 24 -5.29 -28.61 -17.24
N LEU A 25 -4.04 -28.17 -17.09
CA LEU A 25 -3.30 -28.28 -15.83
C LEU A 25 -3.98 -27.50 -14.68
N ILE A 26 -4.50 -26.31 -14.97
CA ILE A 26 -5.23 -25.50 -13.98
C ILE A 26 -6.52 -26.19 -13.58
N LYS A 27 -7.30 -26.70 -14.54
CA LYS A 27 -8.57 -27.41 -14.28
C LYS A 27 -8.36 -28.70 -13.49
N ASP A 28 -7.33 -29.48 -13.81
CA ASP A 28 -6.97 -30.68 -13.05
C ASP A 28 -6.63 -30.32 -11.59
N LEU A 29 -5.78 -29.31 -11.38
CA LEU A 29 -5.44 -28.86 -10.04
C LEU A 29 -6.69 -28.35 -9.30
N MET A 30 -7.58 -27.61 -9.96
CA MET A 30 -8.84 -27.13 -9.35
C MET A 30 -9.74 -28.30 -8.91
N TYR A 31 -9.84 -29.35 -9.73
CA TYR A 31 -10.59 -30.54 -9.38
C TYR A 31 -10.01 -31.20 -8.11
N ARG A 32 -8.70 -31.44 -8.10
CA ARG A 32 -8.00 -31.99 -6.92
C ARG A 32 -8.13 -31.10 -5.69
N MET A 33 -8.09 -29.77 -5.84
CA MET A 33 -8.34 -28.80 -4.76
C MET A 33 -9.72 -28.96 -4.13
N ILE A 34 -10.75 -29.17 -4.94
CA ILE A 34 -12.11 -29.37 -4.44
C ILE A 34 -12.22 -30.74 -3.74
N GLU A 35 -11.64 -31.78 -4.31
CA GLU A 35 -11.62 -33.12 -3.69
C GLU A 35 -10.90 -33.13 -2.35
N ALA A 36 -9.71 -32.55 -2.27
CA ALA A 36 -8.96 -32.42 -1.02
C ALA A 36 -9.74 -31.64 0.05
N SER A 37 -10.48 -30.60 -0.36
CA SER A 37 -11.35 -29.85 0.55
C SER A 37 -12.50 -30.72 1.07
N LYS A 38 -13.19 -31.45 0.19
CA LYS A 38 -14.29 -32.36 0.56
C LYS A 38 -13.80 -33.49 1.48
N ALA A 39 -12.68 -34.12 1.15
CA ALA A 39 -12.08 -35.18 1.95
C ALA A 39 -11.72 -34.67 3.35
N ASP A 40 -11.11 -33.48 3.45
CA ASP A 40 -10.82 -32.87 4.74
C ASP A 40 -12.09 -32.53 5.54
N ILE A 41 -13.17 -32.07 4.89
CA ILE A 41 -14.45 -31.82 5.57
C ILE A 41 -15.01 -33.12 6.17
N ILE A 42 -14.93 -34.24 5.44
CA ILE A 42 -15.38 -35.55 5.92
C ILE A 42 -14.54 -35.99 7.12
N LEU A 43 -13.21 -35.93 7.02
CA LEU A 43 -12.30 -36.30 8.11
C LEU A 43 -12.53 -35.44 9.36
N ASN A 44 -12.72 -34.12 9.19
CA ASN A 44 -13.04 -33.23 10.31
C ASN A 44 -14.40 -33.58 10.97
N LYS A 45 -15.42 -33.93 10.18
CA LYS A 45 -16.71 -34.40 10.73
C LYS A 45 -16.57 -35.70 11.52
N GLU A 46 -15.65 -36.57 11.11
CA GLU A 46 -15.30 -37.81 11.81
C GLU A 46 -14.31 -37.59 12.98
N ASN A 47 -13.95 -36.33 13.30
CA ASN A 47 -12.93 -35.97 14.29
C ASN A 47 -11.54 -36.61 14.02
N LYS A 48 -11.23 -36.88 12.75
CA LYS A 48 -9.94 -37.38 12.29
C LYS A 48 -9.09 -36.24 11.74
N PRO A 49 -7.75 -36.34 11.82
CA PRO A 49 -6.86 -35.35 11.22
C PRO A 49 -7.08 -35.28 9.71
N ALA A 50 -7.09 -34.05 9.18
CA ALA A 50 -7.42 -33.72 7.79
C ALA A 50 -6.21 -33.09 7.06
N PRO A 51 -5.29 -33.90 6.50
CA PRO A 51 -4.03 -33.41 5.94
C PRO A 51 -4.09 -33.04 4.46
N ASN A 52 -5.18 -33.35 3.73
CA ASN A 52 -5.16 -33.36 2.27
C ASN A 52 -4.90 -31.98 1.67
N LYS A 53 -5.57 -30.93 2.17
CA LYS A 53 -5.29 -29.55 1.72
C LYS A 53 -3.86 -29.12 2.05
N LEU A 54 -3.33 -29.57 3.18
CA LEU A 54 -1.98 -29.20 3.62
C LEU A 54 -0.90 -29.83 2.73
N MET A 55 -1.09 -31.07 2.31
CA MET A 55 -0.18 -31.78 1.42
C MET A 55 -0.08 -31.11 0.04
N MET A 56 -1.20 -30.61 -0.47
CA MET A 56 -1.26 -29.97 -1.78
C MET A 56 -0.94 -28.46 -1.76
N LEU A 57 -0.77 -27.86 -0.57
CA LEU A 57 -0.57 -26.42 -0.43
C LEU A 57 0.65 -25.89 -1.21
N ASN A 58 1.73 -26.67 -1.28
CA ASN A 58 2.94 -26.27 -2.02
C ASN A 58 2.70 -26.19 -3.53
N GLU A 59 1.90 -27.09 -4.07
CA GLU A 59 1.53 -27.10 -5.49
C GLU A 59 0.65 -25.90 -5.83
N VAL A 60 -0.38 -25.64 -5.02
CA VAL A 60 -1.26 -24.46 -5.14
C VAL A 60 -0.46 -23.17 -5.04
N LYS A 61 0.50 -23.10 -4.10
CA LYS A 61 1.40 -21.96 -3.96
C LYS A 61 2.26 -21.75 -5.22
N SER A 62 2.84 -22.82 -5.77
CA SER A 62 3.63 -22.75 -7.01
C SER A 62 2.79 -22.23 -8.19
N MET A 63 1.55 -22.71 -8.29
CA MET A 63 0.61 -22.27 -9.33
C MET A 63 0.31 -20.77 -9.23
N LEU A 64 0.00 -20.29 -8.02
CA LEU A 64 -0.33 -18.88 -7.74
C LEU A 64 0.87 -17.91 -7.84
N LEU A 65 2.10 -18.38 -7.70
CA LEU A 65 3.28 -17.50 -7.81
C LEU A 65 3.73 -17.30 -9.26
N SER A 66 3.21 -18.09 -10.21
CA SER A 66 3.56 -18.01 -11.61
C SER A 66 2.86 -16.86 -12.31
N LYS A 67 3.59 -15.79 -12.60
CA LYS A 67 3.06 -14.60 -13.29
C LYS A 67 2.53 -14.90 -14.69
N GLU A 68 3.16 -15.84 -15.39
CA GLU A 68 2.75 -16.27 -16.74
C GLU A 68 1.33 -16.83 -16.77
N ARG A 69 0.84 -17.34 -15.63
CA ARG A 69 -0.48 -17.98 -15.51
C ARG A 69 -1.55 -17.06 -14.95
N TYR A 70 -1.25 -15.78 -14.72
CA TYR A 70 -2.16 -14.87 -14.03
C TYR A 70 -3.53 -14.76 -14.72
N GLU A 71 -3.55 -14.52 -16.03
CA GLU A 71 -4.80 -14.35 -16.80
C GLU A 71 -5.60 -15.65 -16.86
N GLN A 72 -4.93 -16.77 -17.17
CA GLN A 72 -5.56 -18.10 -17.22
C GLN A 72 -6.17 -18.51 -15.88
N LEU A 73 -5.54 -18.19 -14.74
CA LEU A 73 -6.10 -18.45 -13.41
C LEU A 73 -7.38 -17.67 -13.16
N ILE A 74 -7.48 -16.44 -13.68
CA ILE A 74 -8.70 -15.63 -13.59
C ILE A 74 -9.80 -16.21 -14.47
N GLU A 75 -9.48 -16.52 -15.73
CA GLU A 75 -10.43 -17.02 -16.73
C GLU A 75 -11.02 -18.37 -16.33
N ASN A 76 -10.20 -19.29 -15.83
CA ASN A 76 -10.66 -20.60 -15.34
C ASN A 76 -11.38 -20.52 -13.98
N GLY A 77 -11.40 -19.37 -13.31
CA GLY A 77 -12.09 -19.20 -12.03
C GLY A 77 -11.37 -19.84 -10.83
N PHE A 78 -10.04 -19.98 -10.90
CA PHE A 78 -9.21 -20.63 -9.87
C PHE A 78 -9.42 -20.05 -8.46
N PHE A 79 -9.67 -18.74 -8.37
CA PHE A 79 -9.91 -18.06 -7.10
C PHE A 79 -11.17 -18.54 -6.36
N GLY A 80 -12.11 -19.19 -7.06
CA GLY A 80 -13.23 -19.88 -6.41
C GLY A 80 -12.75 -21.04 -5.52
N CYS A 81 -11.80 -21.83 -5.98
CA CYS A 81 -11.18 -22.91 -5.20
C CYS A 81 -10.38 -22.36 -4.02
N VAL A 82 -9.65 -21.26 -4.22
CA VAL A 82 -8.93 -20.55 -3.14
C VAL A 82 -9.89 -20.03 -2.09
N ALA A 83 -11.01 -19.42 -2.51
CA ALA A 83 -12.05 -18.94 -1.61
C ALA A 83 -12.65 -20.10 -0.80
N GLU A 84 -12.83 -21.27 -1.41
CA GLU A 84 -13.35 -22.45 -0.73
C GLU A 84 -12.38 -23.03 0.30
N TRP A 85 -11.07 -22.99 0.03
CA TRP A 85 -10.06 -23.38 1.02
C TRP A 85 -9.99 -22.46 2.23
N LEU A 86 -10.40 -21.21 2.06
CA LEU A 86 -10.51 -20.20 3.11
C LEU A 86 -11.90 -20.15 3.76
N SER A 87 -12.85 -20.95 3.28
CA SER A 87 -14.17 -21.07 3.90
C SER A 87 -14.03 -21.61 5.33
N PRO A 88 -14.81 -21.08 6.29
CA PRO A 88 -14.93 -21.72 7.60
C PRO A 88 -15.53 -23.12 7.42
N LEU A 89 -15.13 -24.03 8.31
CA LEU A 89 -15.71 -25.37 8.39
C LEU A 89 -17.18 -25.28 8.81
N PRO A 90 -17.98 -26.36 8.64
CA PRO A 90 -19.36 -26.41 9.13
C PRO A 90 -19.50 -26.12 10.64
N SER A 91 -18.48 -26.42 11.43
CA SER A 91 -18.40 -26.08 12.86
C SER A 91 -18.06 -24.61 13.15
N GLN A 92 -17.97 -23.77 12.11
CA GLN A 92 -17.47 -22.39 12.12
C GLN A 92 -15.99 -22.24 12.49
N ASP A 93 -15.25 -23.35 12.66
CA ASP A 93 -13.81 -23.28 12.87
C ASP A 93 -13.07 -22.89 11.60
N LEU A 94 -11.89 -22.31 11.79
CA LEU A 94 -11.06 -21.83 10.70
C LEU A 94 -10.21 -22.98 10.10
N PRO A 95 -9.95 -22.97 8.78
CA PRO A 95 -9.02 -23.91 8.16
C PRO A 95 -7.60 -23.74 8.72
N SER A 96 -6.70 -24.70 8.52
CA SER A 96 -5.34 -24.68 9.09
C SER A 96 -4.62 -23.33 8.93
N ILE A 97 -4.01 -22.83 10.01
CA ILE A 97 -3.29 -21.54 10.05
C ILE A 97 -2.27 -21.41 8.92
N LYS A 98 -1.55 -22.49 8.59
CA LYS A 98 -0.55 -22.50 7.52
C LYS A 98 -1.17 -22.21 6.15
N ILE A 99 -2.35 -22.77 5.87
CA ILE A 99 -3.11 -22.49 4.64
C ILE A 99 -3.54 -21.01 4.65
N ARG A 100 -4.11 -20.53 5.75
CA ARG A 100 -4.59 -19.13 5.86
C ARG A 100 -3.46 -18.13 5.64
N THR A 101 -2.34 -18.29 6.35
CA THR A 101 -1.19 -17.38 6.24
C THR A 101 -0.62 -17.38 4.83
N THR A 102 -0.36 -18.54 4.24
CA THR A 102 0.20 -18.62 2.87
C THR A 102 -0.71 -17.99 1.83
N LEU A 103 -2.01 -18.30 1.83
CA LEU A 103 -2.95 -17.76 0.85
C LEU A 103 -3.18 -16.26 1.06
N ILE A 104 -3.36 -15.77 2.29
CA ILE A 104 -3.54 -14.33 2.56
C ILE A 104 -2.31 -13.54 2.11
N THR A 105 -1.10 -14.03 2.39
CA THR A 105 0.14 -13.36 1.96
C THR A 105 0.24 -13.32 0.44
N ILE A 106 0.03 -14.44 -0.26
CA ILE A 106 0.07 -14.48 -1.73
C ILE A 106 -0.97 -13.54 -2.33
N LEU A 107 -2.20 -13.55 -1.79
CA LEU A 107 -3.26 -12.67 -2.26
C LEU A 107 -2.92 -11.19 -2.07
N TYR A 108 -2.30 -10.84 -0.95
CA TYR A 108 -1.89 -9.47 -0.67
C TYR A 108 -0.72 -9.00 -1.57
N ASP A 109 0.27 -9.87 -1.79
CA ASP A 109 1.49 -9.50 -2.51
C ASP A 109 1.28 -9.46 -4.04
N TYR A 110 0.49 -10.39 -4.59
CA TYR A 110 0.37 -10.59 -6.04
C TYR A 110 -1.02 -10.31 -6.61
N TYR A 111 -2.07 -10.36 -5.80
CA TYR A 111 -3.47 -10.34 -6.26
C TYR A 111 -4.31 -9.22 -5.62
N LYS A 112 -3.66 -8.18 -5.10
CA LYS A 112 -4.34 -7.00 -4.53
C LYS A 112 -5.15 -6.22 -5.59
N ASP A 113 -4.74 -6.30 -6.86
CA ASP A 113 -5.33 -5.58 -7.99
C ASP A 113 -6.32 -6.46 -8.79
N LEU A 114 -6.85 -7.53 -8.16
CA LEU A 114 -7.91 -8.36 -8.76
C LEU A 114 -9.16 -7.54 -9.09
N ASP A 115 -9.75 -7.81 -10.24
CA ASP A 115 -10.97 -7.14 -10.68
C ASP A 115 -12.19 -7.49 -9.81
N ILE A 116 -13.10 -6.52 -9.68
CA ILE A 116 -14.34 -6.63 -8.91
C ILE A 116 -15.20 -7.76 -9.46
N ALA A 117 -15.23 -8.00 -10.78
CA ALA A 117 -15.99 -9.10 -11.37
C ALA A 117 -15.47 -10.46 -10.88
N THR A 118 -14.15 -10.66 -10.91
CA THR A 118 -13.49 -11.88 -10.42
C THR A 118 -13.72 -12.09 -8.92
N LEU A 119 -13.65 -11.02 -8.12
CA LEU A 119 -13.92 -11.06 -6.68
C LEU A 119 -15.38 -11.42 -6.37
N LYS A 120 -16.33 -10.91 -7.16
CA LYS A 120 -17.76 -11.25 -7.05
C LYS A 120 -18.01 -12.71 -7.44
N ALA A 121 -17.46 -13.16 -8.57
CA ALA A 121 -17.62 -14.52 -9.07
C ALA A 121 -17.05 -15.58 -8.11
N SER A 122 -15.82 -15.36 -7.62
CA SER A 122 -15.16 -16.26 -6.67
C SER A 122 -15.70 -16.18 -5.24
N ARG A 123 -16.42 -15.11 -4.89
CA ARG A 123 -16.82 -14.75 -3.52
C ARG A 123 -15.64 -14.61 -2.54
N LEU A 124 -14.42 -14.47 -3.05
CA LEU A 124 -13.18 -14.41 -2.26
C LEU A 124 -13.18 -13.24 -1.27
N GLY A 125 -13.66 -12.07 -1.70
CA GLY A 125 -13.74 -10.87 -0.86
C GLY A 125 -14.53 -11.09 0.44
N LYS A 126 -15.64 -11.84 0.38
CA LYS A 126 -16.45 -12.16 1.57
C LYS A 126 -15.71 -13.09 2.54
N LYS A 127 -14.95 -14.06 2.01
CA LYS A 127 -14.17 -15.01 2.82
C LYS A 127 -13.02 -14.31 3.54
N ILE A 128 -12.28 -13.44 2.83
CA ILE A 128 -11.23 -12.63 3.46
C ILE A 128 -11.80 -11.66 4.49
N ALA A 129 -12.95 -11.03 4.22
CA ALA A 129 -13.62 -10.17 5.18
C ALA A 129 -14.03 -10.93 6.46
N PHE A 130 -14.55 -12.15 6.32
CA PHE A 130 -14.83 -13.03 7.45
C PHE A 130 -13.58 -13.31 8.30
N LEU A 131 -12.48 -13.74 7.67
CA LEU A 131 -11.21 -13.99 8.36
C LEU A 131 -10.67 -12.75 9.08
N SER A 132 -10.81 -11.57 8.46
CA SER A 132 -10.32 -10.30 9.01
C SER A 132 -10.99 -9.89 10.34
N ASN A 133 -12.21 -10.40 10.58
CA ASN A 133 -13.03 -10.11 11.74
C ASN A 133 -13.15 -11.30 12.72
N HIS A 134 -12.66 -12.49 12.36
CA HIS A 134 -12.84 -13.69 13.17
C HIS A 134 -12.00 -13.63 14.47
N PRO A 135 -12.56 -13.95 15.65
CA PRO A 135 -11.85 -13.82 16.92
C PRO A 135 -10.60 -14.71 16.99
N LYS A 136 -10.70 -15.97 16.54
CA LYS A 136 -9.61 -16.97 16.57
C LYS A 136 -8.55 -16.82 15.45
N GLU A 137 -8.60 -15.76 14.64
CA GLU A 137 -7.59 -15.52 13.60
C GLU A 137 -6.36 -14.79 14.17
N GLU A 138 -5.18 -15.12 13.63
CA GLU A 138 -3.88 -14.59 14.05
C GLU A 138 -3.75 -13.09 13.74
N TYR A 139 -2.99 -12.36 14.58
CA TYR A 139 -2.88 -10.90 14.45
C TYR A 139 -2.34 -10.48 13.07
N ASP A 140 -1.28 -11.12 12.60
CA ASP A 140 -0.67 -10.79 11.30
C ASP A 140 -1.62 -11.11 10.13
N ASN A 141 -2.28 -12.26 10.17
CA ASN A 141 -3.27 -12.63 9.16
C ASN A 141 -4.42 -11.62 9.12
N LYS A 142 -4.96 -11.20 10.27
CA LYS A 142 -5.98 -10.15 10.37
C LYS A 142 -5.49 -8.84 9.75
N LYS A 143 -4.25 -8.44 10.04
CA LYS A 143 -3.65 -7.20 9.52
C LYS A 143 -3.60 -7.20 8.00
N TYR A 144 -3.13 -8.28 7.38
CA TYR A 144 -3.09 -8.40 5.91
C TYR A 144 -4.49 -8.52 5.30
N ALA A 145 -5.37 -9.34 5.89
CA ALA A 145 -6.75 -9.48 5.43
C ALA A 145 -7.52 -8.15 5.44
N ARG A 146 -7.41 -7.34 6.51
CA ARG A 146 -8.06 -6.01 6.58
C ARG A 146 -7.53 -5.05 5.52
N LYS A 147 -6.22 -5.05 5.28
CA LYS A 147 -5.62 -4.24 4.21
C LYS A 147 -6.17 -4.66 2.85
N LEU A 148 -6.23 -5.97 2.59
CA LEU A 148 -6.73 -6.52 1.34
C LEU A 148 -8.20 -6.17 1.10
N VAL A 149 -9.04 -6.33 2.13
CA VAL A 149 -10.46 -5.90 2.08
C VAL A 149 -10.56 -4.41 1.77
N ARG A 150 -9.74 -3.57 2.40
CA ARG A 150 -9.76 -2.12 2.12
C ARG A 150 -9.41 -1.83 0.66
N ILE A 151 -8.39 -2.49 0.12
CA ILE A 151 -7.97 -2.31 -1.28
C ILE A 151 -9.11 -2.72 -2.21
N TRP A 152 -9.67 -3.92 -2.04
CA TRP A 152 -10.74 -4.43 -2.89
C TRP A 152 -12.06 -3.67 -2.78
N MET A 153 -12.38 -3.10 -1.62
CA MET A 153 -13.59 -2.29 -1.44
C MET A 153 -13.39 -0.83 -1.88
N ARG A 154 -12.15 -0.34 -2.01
CA ARG A 154 -11.88 1.07 -2.36
C ARG A 154 -12.51 1.49 -3.69
N PRO A 155 -12.43 0.71 -4.79
CA PRO A 155 -13.10 1.04 -6.04
C PRO A 155 -14.63 1.17 -5.91
N ILE A 156 -15.24 0.42 -4.98
CA ILE A 156 -16.69 0.45 -4.74
C ILE A 156 -17.09 1.73 -4.00
N PHE A 157 -16.28 2.15 -3.03
CA PHE A 157 -16.55 3.31 -2.18
C PHE A 157 -15.74 4.56 -2.57
N LEU A 158 -15.18 4.62 -3.78
CA LEU A 158 -14.15 5.59 -4.15
C LEU A 158 -14.58 7.03 -3.83
N LEU A 159 -15.83 7.38 -4.16
CA LEU A 159 -16.40 8.71 -3.90
C LEU A 159 -16.56 8.99 -2.40
N GLU A 160 -17.13 8.06 -1.63
CA GLU A 160 -17.30 8.23 -0.18
C GLU A 160 -15.97 8.27 0.58
N LEU A 161 -14.98 7.50 0.14
CA LEU A 161 -13.67 7.45 0.77
C LEU A 161 -12.87 8.72 0.49
N GLU A 162 -12.91 9.23 -0.74
CA GLU A 162 -12.30 10.52 -1.09
C GLU A 162 -12.94 11.68 -0.32
N GLU A 163 -14.27 11.66 -0.18
CA GLU A 163 -14.99 12.66 0.62
C GLU A 163 -14.61 12.59 2.10
N LYS A 164 -14.57 11.39 2.70
CA LYS A 164 -14.14 11.19 4.09
C LYS A 164 -12.67 11.57 4.31
N GLU A 165 -11.78 11.22 3.38
CA GLU A 165 -10.37 11.61 3.44
C GLU A 165 -10.21 13.14 3.35
N ARG A 166 -10.99 13.80 2.49
CA ARG A 166 -11.05 15.27 2.37
C ARG A 166 -11.51 15.91 3.68
N ILE A 167 -12.64 15.46 4.24
CA ILE A 167 -13.18 15.95 5.52
C ILE A 167 -12.17 15.75 6.66
N LEU A 168 -11.51 14.59 6.73
CA LEU A 168 -10.50 14.32 7.77
C LEU A 168 -9.28 15.25 7.65
N LYS A 169 -8.83 15.55 6.43
CA LYS A 169 -7.72 16.48 6.20
C LYS A 169 -8.10 17.91 6.59
N GLU A 170 -9.33 18.30 6.29
CA GLU A 170 -9.88 19.61 6.64
C GLU A 170 -10.05 19.78 8.16
N THR A 171 -10.62 18.77 8.84
CA THR A 171 -10.74 18.79 10.31
C THR A 171 -9.39 18.86 11.01
N LYS A 172 -8.38 18.10 10.57
CA LYS A 172 -7.00 18.21 11.10
C LYS A 172 -6.39 19.59 10.87
N ARG A 173 -6.62 20.19 9.70
CA ARG A 173 -6.16 21.55 9.40
C ARG A 173 -6.83 22.58 10.30
N ASN A 174 -8.14 22.46 10.52
CA ASN A 174 -8.90 23.35 11.39
C ASN A 174 -8.47 23.19 12.86
N GLN A 175 -8.26 21.97 13.34
CA GLN A 175 -7.72 21.71 14.67
C GLN A 175 -6.34 22.34 14.87
N ALA A 176 -5.42 22.17 13.91
CA ALA A 176 -4.11 22.80 13.96
C ALA A 176 -4.20 24.33 13.94
N TYR A 177 -5.15 24.89 13.18
CA TYR A 177 -5.43 26.32 13.17
C TYR A 177 -5.96 26.81 14.53
N ASP A 178 -6.94 26.12 15.11
CA ASP A 178 -7.51 26.45 16.43
C ASP A 178 -6.46 26.35 17.55
N GLU A 179 -5.60 25.34 17.52
CA GLU A 179 -4.46 25.22 18.43
C GLU A 179 -3.47 26.37 18.27
N SER A 180 -3.23 26.85 17.04
CA SER A 180 -2.37 28.02 16.80
C SER A 180 -2.99 29.32 17.30
N VAL A 181 -4.32 29.45 17.22
CA VAL A 181 -5.07 30.60 17.72
C VAL A 181 -5.11 30.59 19.25
N LYS A 182 -5.34 29.44 19.88
CA LYS A 182 -5.26 29.28 21.35
C LYS A 182 -3.88 29.66 21.87
N ARG A 183 -2.80 29.18 21.23
CA ARG A 183 -1.42 29.56 21.60
C ARG A 183 -1.17 31.07 21.52
N ARG A 184 -1.68 31.74 20.48
CA ARG A 184 -1.60 33.21 20.35
C ARG A 184 -2.41 33.96 21.41
N ARG A 185 -3.53 33.41 21.89
CA ARG A 185 -4.33 34.03 22.94
C ARG A 185 -3.66 33.91 24.31
N LEU A 186 -3.07 32.76 24.65
CA LEU A 186 -2.30 32.60 25.88
C LEU A 186 -1.06 33.51 25.94
N SER A 187 -0.41 33.80 24.82
CA SER A 187 0.73 34.73 24.79
C SER A 187 0.32 36.20 24.95
N ASN A 188 -0.96 36.53 24.80
CA ASN A 188 -1.50 37.90 24.90
C ASN A 188 -2.20 38.16 26.24
N GLU A 189 -2.20 37.21 27.19
CA GLU A 189 -2.62 37.54 28.56
C GLU A 189 -1.62 38.51 29.18
N PRO A 190 -2.07 39.65 29.75
CA PRO A 190 -1.20 40.54 30.48
C PRO A 190 -0.66 39.76 31.69
N THR A 191 0.60 39.36 31.61
CA THR A 191 1.31 38.82 32.75
C THR A 191 1.39 39.94 33.76
N ILE A 192 0.70 39.81 34.89
CA ILE A 192 0.82 40.74 36.02
C ILE A 192 2.31 40.81 36.36
N GLU A 193 2.92 41.96 36.10
CA GLU A 193 4.36 42.18 36.23
C GLU A 193 4.75 42.06 37.71
N SER A 194 5.23 40.88 38.11
CA SER A 194 6.03 40.75 39.29
C SER A 194 7.43 41.29 38.95
N GLU A 195 7.76 42.42 39.56
CA GLU A 195 9.10 43.03 39.50
C GLU A 195 10.13 42.00 39.98
N THR A 196 10.84 41.39 39.03
CA THR A 196 12.04 40.62 39.32
C THR A 196 13.24 41.49 39.01
N SER A 197 14.11 41.67 39.99
CA SER A 197 15.31 42.53 39.99
C SER A 197 16.46 41.99 39.14
N ARG A 198 16.16 41.38 37.98
CA ARG A 198 17.15 40.90 37.00
C ARG A 198 17.07 41.75 35.74
N ALA A 199 18.23 42.09 35.18
CA ALA A 199 18.32 42.80 33.91
C ALA A 199 17.63 41.99 32.80
N ARG A 200 16.59 42.57 32.18
CA ARG A 200 15.90 41.96 31.03
C ARG A 200 16.72 42.18 29.75
N VAL A 201 16.83 41.13 28.95
CA VAL A 201 17.36 41.23 27.58
C VAL A 201 16.36 41.99 26.72
N PRO A 202 16.77 43.00 25.92
CA PRO A 202 15.87 43.71 25.02
C PRO A 202 15.17 42.72 24.09
N GLN A 203 13.84 42.72 24.11
CA GLN A 203 13.07 41.90 23.18
C GLN A 203 12.99 42.60 21.82
N TYR A 204 13.15 41.81 20.77
CA TYR A 204 12.96 42.27 19.40
C TYR A 204 11.51 42.73 19.20
N VAL A 205 11.32 44.02 18.98
CA VAL A 205 10.02 44.58 18.59
C VAL A 205 9.98 44.59 17.07
N ALA A 206 9.12 43.75 16.48
CA ALA A 206 8.87 43.74 15.05
C ALA A 206 8.20 45.07 14.65
N ARG A 207 9.00 46.06 14.26
CA ARG A 207 8.47 47.30 13.69
C ARG A 207 7.97 46.99 12.28
N VAL A 208 6.65 46.94 12.12
CA VAL A 208 6.01 46.90 10.80
C VAL A 208 6.06 48.32 10.25
N TYR A 209 6.87 48.54 9.22
CA TYR A 209 6.89 49.84 8.55
C TYR A 209 5.55 50.04 7.83
N LEU A 210 4.89 51.17 8.08
CA LEU A 210 3.62 51.52 7.42
C LEU A 210 3.80 51.65 5.90
N GLN A 211 5.02 51.95 5.46
CA GLN A 211 5.42 52.09 4.07
C GLN A 211 6.64 51.22 3.83
N ASN A 212 6.42 50.07 3.18
CA ASN A 212 7.52 49.21 2.77
C ASN A 212 8.25 49.87 1.58
N PRO A 213 9.59 49.88 1.56
CA PRO A 213 10.32 50.36 0.39
C PRO A 213 10.01 49.44 -0.80
N SER A 214 9.36 49.97 -1.83
CA SER A 214 9.25 49.32 -3.13
C SER A 214 10.51 49.64 -3.94
N SER A 215 11.21 48.62 -4.43
CA SER A 215 12.28 48.83 -5.40
C SER A 215 11.65 49.22 -6.75
N GLU A 216 11.73 50.49 -7.14
CA GLU A 216 11.59 50.90 -8.54
C GLU A 216 12.88 50.53 -9.27
N VAL A 217 12.97 49.26 -9.66
CA VAL A 217 13.94 48.82 -10.65
C VAL A 217 13.12 48.22 -11.77
N ASP A 218 13.10 48.90 -12.91
CA ASP A 218 12.55 48.35 -14.14
C ASP A 218 13.15 46.97 -14.35
N VAL A 219 12.29 45.95 -14.44
CA VAL A 219 12.70 44.59 -14.75
C VAL A 219 13.18 44.61 -16.20
N ILE A 220 14.44 44.98 -16.40
CA ILE A 220 15.14 44.72 -17.65
C ILE A 220 15.02 43.21 -17.86
N GLN A 221 14.31 42.82 -18.92
CA GLN A 221 14.23 41.44 -19.34
C GLN A 221 15.66 40.97 -19.63
N VAL A 222 16.27 40.31 -18.65
CA VAL A 222 17.61 39.77 -18.79
C VAL A 222 17.54 38.72 -19.91
N PRO A 223 18.27 38.88 -21.03
CA PRO A 223 18.32 37.86 -22.06
C PRO A 223 18.78 36.54 -21.44
N LYS A 224 18.16 35.43 -21.83
CA LYS A 224 18.46 34.09 -21.31
C LYS A 224 19.96 33.87 -21.29
N CYS A 225 20.51 33.79 -20.08
CA CYS A 225 21.90 33.47 -19.79
C CYS A 225 22.35 32.27 -20.62
N ASP A 226 23.35 32.47 -21.48
CA ASP A 226 24.06 31.41 -22.20
C ASP A 226 24.44 30.27 -21.26
N SER A 227 24.34 29.05 -21.78
CA SER A 227 24.55 27.80 -21.05
C SER A 227 25.94 27.69 -20.38
N ASN A 228 26.88 28.58 -20.71
CA ASN A 228 28.26 28.57 -20.24
C ASN A 228 28.66 29.74 -19.31
N SER A 229 27.72 30.58 -18.88
CA SER A 229 27.99 31.70 -17.96
C SER A 229 28.60 31.24 -16.63
N GLN A 230 29.63 31.96 -16.17
CA GLN A 230 30.29 31.74 -14.88
C GLN A 230 29.29 31.74 -13.70
N TYR A 231 28.22 32.54 -13.80
CA TYR A 231 27.18 32.63 -12.78
C TYR A 231 26.44 31.31 -12.58
N LYS A 232 26.13 30.58 -13.66
CA LYS A 232 25.45 29.28 -13.59
C LYS A 232 26.34 28.20 -12.94
N LYS A 233 27.66 28.27 -13.22
CA LYS A 233 28.67 27.39 -12.60
C LYS A 233 28.79 27.66 -11.08
N LEU A 234 28.77 28.93 -10.66
CA LEU A 234 28.77 29.30 -9.25
C LEU A 234 27.47 28.88 -8.54
N SER A 235 26.32 29.08 -9.18
CA SER A 235 25.02 28.68 -8.64
C SER A 235 24.91 27.16 -8.44
N GLN A 236 25.38 26.36 -9.41
CA GLN A 236 25.43 24.90 -9.27
C GLN A 236 26.35 24.46 -8.14
N LYS A 237 27.56 25.04 -8.04
CA LYS A 237 28.48 24.75 -6.91
C LYS A 237 27.85 25.08 -5.55
N PHE A 238 27.06 26.15 -5.46
CA PHE A 238 26.35 26.51 -4.23
C PHE A 238 25.24 25.51 -3.89
N GLN A 239 24.42 25.11 -4.87
CA GLN A 239 23.38 24.10 -4.68
C GLN A 239 23.96 22.72 -4.30
N GLU A 240 25.12 22.36 -4.84
CA GLU A 240 25.84 21.13 -4.47
C GLU A 240 26.35 21.17 -3.03
N ARG A 241 26.82 22.32 -2.53
CA ARG A 241 27.16 22.47 -1.10
C ARG A 241 25.95 22.29 -0.21
N ILE A 242 24.83 22.96 -0.51
CA ILE A 242 23.59 22.80 0.27
C ILE A 242 23.11 21.34 0.27
N LYS A 243 23.21 20.63 -0.86
CA LYS A 243 22.85 19.22 -0.94
C LYS A 243 23.81 18.31 -0.16
N LYS A 244 25.10 18.64 -0.11
CA LYS A 244 26.09 17.95 0.75
C LYS A 244 25.82 18.21 2.23
N ASP A 245 25.51 19.45 2.60
CA ASP A 245 25.18 19.80 3.99
C ASP A 245 23.90 19.09 4.44
N LYS A 246 22.87 18.98 3.58
CA LYS A 246 21.67 18.17 3.85
C LYS A 246 21.93 16.65 3.98
N LYS A 247 23.03 16.13 3.43
CA LYS A 247 23.43 14.72 3.60
C LYS A 247 24.23 14.49 4.88
N ASN A 248 24.94 15.51 5.37
CA ASN A 248 25.74 15.45 6.59
C ASN A 248 24.98 15.94 7.84
N ASP A 249 23.82 16.57 7.66
CA ASP A 249 22.85 16.83 8.73
C ASP A 249 22.01 15.58 9.04
N SER A 250 22.69 14.46 9.35
CA SER A 250 22.16 13.58 10.38
C SER A 250 22.25 14.36 11.69
N LEU A 251 21.24 15.20 11.93
CA LEU A 251 21.03 15.94 13.17
C LEU A 251 21.46 15.07 14.35
N ILE A 252 22.56 15.48 14.98
CA ILE A 252 22.84 15.13 16.37
C ILE A 252 21.57 15.53 17.13
N LYS A 253 20.81 14.54 17.60
CA LYS A 253 19.71 14.77 18.53
C LYS A 253 20.34 15.35 19.80
N VAL A 254 20.34 16.67 19.91
CA VAL A 254 20.69 17.35 21.17
C VAL A 254 19.60 16.96 22.17
N SER A 255 19.96 16.11 23.13
CA SER A 255 19.05 15.65 24.17
C SER A 255 18.86 16.78 25.19
N ILE A 256 17.61 17.22 25.37
CA ILE A 256 17.24 18.32 26.29
C ILE A 256 17.10 17.83 27.75
N GLU A 257 17.27 16.53 28.03
CA GLU A 257 17.04 15.94 29.36
C GLU A 257 18.30 15.68 30.22
N GLY A 258 19.48 16.20 29.86
CA GLY A 258 20.60 16.33 30.82
C GLY A 258 20.97 15.08 31.64
N ARG A 259 20.96 13.88 31.06
CA ARG A 259 21.48 12.66 31.71
C ARG A 259 22.57 12.02 30.86
N LYS A 260 23.80 12.42 31.17
CA LYS A 260 25.09 11.72 31.04
C LYS A 260 26.20 12.75 30.87
N LEU A 261 26.58 13.37 31.99
CA LEU A 261 27.97 13.55 32.37
C LEU A 261 28.18 12.70 33.61
#